data_AF-X6IQE5-F1
#
_entry.id   AF-X6IQE5-F1
#
_cell.length_a   1.000
_cell.length_b   1.000
_cell.length_c   1.000
_cell.angle_alpha   90.00
_cell.angle_beta   90.00
_cell.angle_gamma   90.00
#
_symmetry.space_group_name_H-M   'P 1'
#
loop_
_entity.id
_entity.type
_entity.pdbx_description
1 polymer ?
#
loop_
_entity_poly.entity_id
_entity_poly.type
_entity_poly.pdbx_seq_one_letter_code
_entity_poly.pdbx_strand_id
1 'polypeptide(L)'
;MSHNPRSTASIAGHPIHPMLIPFPIAFFVGTFVCDLIFWQTADPGWVTGSLWLLGAGLIMGALAALTGLTDVLGDVQIRNLTTAWLHAGGNVLVVLIELYNWYSRYAGGAAAVIPTGFILSLIVVLILLFTGWKGWELVYRHRVGVSDGSDELT
;
A
#
# COMPACT_ATOMS: atom_id res chain seq x y z
N MET A 1 14.11 21.36 21.84
CA MET A 1 13.92 19.90 21.93
C MET A 1 13.47 19.42 20.55
N SER A 2 14.22 18.52 19.91
CA SER A 2 13.80 17.95 18.62
C SER A 2 12.63 17.00 18.87
N HIS A 3 11.45 17.36 18.36
CA HIS A 3 10.27 16.49 18.39
C HIS A 3 10.35 15.48 17.24
N ASN A 4 9.77 14.30 17.43
CA ASN A 4 9.62 13.32 16.36
C ASN A 4 8.68 13.85 15.27
N PRO A 5 8.87 13.47 14.00
CA PRO A 5 7.93 13.81 12.93
C PRO A 5 6.54 13.24 13.21
N ARG A 6 5.50 14.06 13.11
CA ARG A 6 4.13 13.69 13.53
C ARG A 6 3.26 13.30 12.34
N SER A 7 2.47 12.23 12.52
CA SER A 7 1.35 11.95 11.62
C SER A 7 0.24 12.97 11.90
N THR A 8 -0.12 13.72 10.88
CA THR A 8 -1.15 14.77 10.96
C THR A 8 -2.55 14.14 10.90
N ALA A 9 -2.70 13.03 10.17
CA ALA A 9 -3.92 12.24 10.14
C ALA A 9 -3.93 11.22 11.29
N SER A 10 -4.48 11.63 12.44
CA SER A 10 -4.63 10.76 13.62
C SER A 10 -6.04 10.79 14.21
N ILE A 11 -6.46 9.67 14.81
CA ILE A 11 -7.69 9.55 15.62
C ILE A 11 -7.28 9.07 17.01
N ALA A 12 -7.68 9.81 18.05
CA ALA A 12 -7.33 9.50 19.44
C ALA A 12 -5.81 9.33 19.68
N GLY A 13 -4.97 10.05 18.94
CA GLY A 13 -3.51 9.95 19.03
C GLY A 13 -2.89 8.79 18.24
N HIS A 14 -3.71 7.98 17.57
CA HIS A 14 -3.22 6.90 16.72
C HIS A 14 -3.16 7.32 15.24
N PRO A 15 -2.03 7.08 14.56
CA PRO A 15 -1.87 7.46 13.15
C PRO A 15 -2.74 6.59 12.25
N ILE A 16 -3.56 7.22 11.41
CA ILE A 16 -4.53 6.52 10.56
C ILE A 16 -3.82 5.82 9.39
N HIS A 17 -2.80 6.46 8.82
CA HIS A 17 -2.09 5.93 7.65
C HIS A 17 -1.53 4.51 7.89
N PRO A 18 -0.77 4.24 8.98
CA PRO A 18 -0.32 2.88 9.32
C PRO A 18 -1.44 1.88 9.61
N MET A 19 -2.64 2.32 10.01
CA MET A 19 -3.79 1.44 10.19
C MET A 19 -4.39 0.98 8.86
N LEU A 20 -4.31 1.82 7.83
CA LEU A 20 -4.92 1.52 6.52
C LEU A 20 -4.00 0.72 5.60
N ILE A 21 -2.67 0.91 5.70
CA ILE A 21 -1.68 0.25 4.82
C ILE A 21 -1.78 -1.29 4.75
N PRO A 22 -2.10 -2.04 5.83
CA PRO A 22 -2.18 -3.51 5.76
C PRO A 22 -3.25 -4.03 4.79
N PHE A 23 -4.35 -3.30 4.60
CA PHE A 23 -5.46 -3.72 3.75
C PHE A 23 -5.11 -3.80 2.25
N PRO A 24 -4.62 -2.72 1.59
CA PRO A 24 -4.24 -2.81 0.19
C PRO A 24 -3.12 -3.84 -0.03
N ILE A 25 -2.16 -3.97 0.91
CA ILE A 25 -1.12 -4.99 0.83
C ILE A 25 -1.73 -6.40 0.80
N ALA A 26 -2.61 -6.71 1.75
CA ALA A 26 -3.25 -8.03 1.81
C ALA A 26 -4.08 -8.32 0.56
N PHE A 27 -4.80 -7.33 0.03
CA PHE A 27 -5.64 -7.50 -1.16
C PHE A 27 -4.84 -7.69 -2.45
N PHE A 28 -3.77 -6.93 -2.66
CA PHE A 28 -2.91 -7.09 -3.85
C PHE A 28 -2.07 -8.38 -3.79
N VAL A 29 -1.55 -8.74 -2.61
CA VAL A 29 -0.88 -10.05 -2.42
C VAL A 29 -1.88 -11.19 -2.62
N GLY A 30 -3.10 -11.07 -2.08
CA GLY A 30 -4.17 -12.03 -2.30
C GLY A 30 -4.55 -12.18 -3.78
N THR A 31 -4.54 -11.08 -4.54
CA THR A 31 -4.75 -11.10 -5.99
C THR A 31 -3.71 -11.96 -6.69
N PHE A 32 -2.42 -11.77 -6.39
CA PHE A 32 -1.36 -12.61 -6.94
C PHE A 32 -1.53 -14.11 -6.59
N VAL A 33 -1.96 -14.41 -5.36
CA VAL A 33 -2.27 -15.79 -4.95
C VAL A 33 -3.44 -16.35 -5.75
N CYS A 34 -4.52 -15.59 -5.95
CA CYS A 34 -5.64 -16.01 -6.79
C CYS A 34 -5.19 -16.29 -8.22
N ASP A 35 -4.32 -15.45 -8.78
CA ASP A 35 -3.79 -15.63 -10.14
C ASP A 35 -2.97 -16.90 -10.26
N LEU A 36 -2.13 -17.19 -9.25
CA LEU A 36 -1.33 -18.41 -9.19
C LEU A 36 -2.22 -19.66 -9.15
N ILE A 37 -3.27 -19.63 -8.34
CA ILE A 37 -4.22 -20.75 -8.25
C ILE A 37 -5.02 -20.89 -9.54
N PHE A 38 -5.48 -19.79 -10.13
CA PHE A 38 -6.16 -19.81 -11.43
C PHE A 38 -5.27 -20.39 -12.53
N TRP A 39 -4.00 -20.01 -12.57
CA TRP A 39 -3.04 -20.55 -13.54
C TRP A 39 -2.90 -22.08 -13.45
N GLN A 40 -2.99 -22.64 -12.25
CA GLN A 40 -2.87 -24.08 -12.01
C GLN A 40 -4.19 -24.85 -12.20
N THR A 41 -5.33 -24.24 -11.87
CA THR A 41 -6.62 -24.93 -11.77
C THR A 41 -7.58 -24.62 -12.91
N ALA A 42 -7.38 -23.50 -13.60
CA ALA A 42 -8.31 -22.91 -14.55
C ALA A 42 -9.73 -22.65 -13.99
N ASP A 43 -9.90 -22.65 -12.66
CA ASP A 43 -11.20 -22.42 -12.02
C ASP A 43 -11.57 -20.92 -12.08
N PRO A 44 -12.66 -20.55 -12.79
CA PRO A 44 -13.06 -19.15 -12.95
C PRO A 44 -13.46 -18.46 -11.64
N GLY A 45 -13.73 -19.19 -10.56
CA GLY A 45 -14.00 -18.60 -9.24
C GLY A 45 -12.86 -17.70 -8.74
N TRP A 46 -11.61 -18.08 -9.04
CA TRP A 46 -10.42 -17.28 -8.69
C TRP A 46 -10.29 -15.99 -9.51
N VAL A 47 -10.81 -15.98 -10.75
CA VAL A 47 -10.89 -14.76 -11.57
C VAL A 47 -11.84 -13.77 -10.91
N THR A 48 -13.03 -14.20 -10.49
CA THR A 48 -13.98 -13.35 -9.77
C THR A 48 -13.41 -12.85 -8.45
N GLY A 49 -12.80 -13.74 -7.65
CA GLY A 49 -12.17 -13.38 -6.38
C GLY A 49 -11.08 -12.31 -6.54
N SER A 50 -10.18 -12.50 -7.51
CA SER A 50 -9.10 -11.56 -7.80
C SER A 50 -9.62 -10.18 -8.23
N LEU A 51 -10.71 -10.12 -9.00
CA LEU A 51 -11.32 -8.85 -9.44
C LEU A 51 -11.87 -8.04 -8.26
N TRP A 52 -12.52 -8.71 -7.29
CA TRP A 52 -13.00 -8.07 -6.07
C TRP A 52 -11.86 -7.61 -5.15
N LEU A 53 -10.83 -8.44 -4.99
CA LEU A 53 -9.64 -8.08 -4.22
C LEU A 53 -8.95 -6.85 -4.81
N LEU A 54 -8.76 -6.80 -6.13
CA LEU A 54 -8.21 -5.63 -6.81
C LEU A 54 -9.05 -4.37 -6.55
N GLY A 55 -10.38 -4.46 -6.69
CA GLY A 55 -11.27 -3.33 -6.42
C GLY A 55 -11.17 -2.83 -4.98
N ALA A 56 -11.22 -3.76 -4.01
CA ALA A 56 -11.06 -3.43 -2.59
C ALA A 56 -9.67 -2.85 -2.27
N GLY A 57 -8.62 -3.41 -2.87
CA GLY A 57 -7.24 -2.94 -2.78
C GLY A 57 -7.08 -1.50 -3.27
N LEU A 58 -7.69 -1.17 -4.41
CA LEU A 58 -7.67 0.19 -4.96
C LEU A 58 -8.39 1.19 -4.06
N ILE A 59 -9.57 0.83 -3.52
CA ILE A 59 -10.30 1.69 -2.57
C ILE A 59 -9.47 1.93 -1.32
N MET A 60 -8.95 0.88 -0.69
CA MET A 60 -8.15 1.02 0.52
C MET A 60 -6.81 1.71 0.26
N GLY A 61 -6.20 1.48 -0.90
CA GLY A 61 -5.00 2.17 -1.36
C GLY A 61 -5.22 3.67 -1.53
N ALA A 62 -6.36 4.07 -2.08
CA ALA A 62 -6.73 5.49 -2.18
C ALA A 62 -6.90 6.15 -0.80
N LEU A 63 -7.58 5.48 0.14
CA LEU A 63 -7.72 5.98 1.52
C LEU A 63 -6.35 6.09 2.23
N ALA A 64 -5.49 5.08 2.07
CA ALA A 64 -4.14 5.10 2.60
C ALA A 64 -3.29 6.22 1.97
N ALA A 65 -3.42 6.46 0.65
CA ALA A 65 -2.70 7.52 -0.04
C ALA A 65 -3.14 8.92 0.42
N LEU A 66 -4.44 9.14 0.64
CA LEU A 66 -4.96 10.41 1.15
C LEU A 66 -4.40 10.72 2.54
N THR A 67 -4.44 9.74 3.45
CA THR A 67 -3.91 9.90 4.82
C THR A 67 -2.38 10.05 4.83
N GLY A 68 -1.66 9.33 3.97
CA GLY A 68 -0.21 9.47 3.82
C GLY A 68 0.19 10.84 3.24
N LEU A 69 -0.56 11.35 2.27
CA LEU A 69 -0.33 12.66 1.67
C LEU A 69 -0.54 13.78 2.70
N THR A 70 -1.56 13.68 3.54
CA THR A 70 -1.78 14.65 4.63
C THR A 70 -0.62 14.66 5.63
N ASP A 71 0.01 13.52 5.89
CA ASP A 71 1.18 13.44 6.77
C ASP A 71 2.41 14.08 6.13
N VAL A 72 2.68 13.76 4.86
CA VAL A 72 3.82 14.36 4.13
C VAL A 72 3.65 15.87 3.98
N LEU A 73 2.46 16.37 3.67
CA LEU A 73 2.23 17.81 3.52
C LEU A 73 2.21 18.56 4.86
N GLY A 74 1.78 17.89 5.94
CA GLY A 74 1.66 18.48 7.27
C GLY A 74 2.99 18.62 8.02
N ASP A 75 4.01 17.83 7.69
CA ASP A 75 5.29 17.83 8.40
C ASP A 75 6.51 17.96 7.45
N VAL A 76 7.20 19.11 7.55
CA VAL A 76 8.40 19.40 6.74
C VAL A 76 9.54 18.40 6.96
N GLN A 77 9.63 17.79 8.16
CA GLN A 77 10.65 16.80 8.47
C GLN A 77 10.43 15.54 7.63
N ILE A 78 9.17 15.10 7.47
CA ILE A 78 8.80 13.96 6.62
C ILE A 78 9.15 14.25 5.16
N ARG A 79 8.86 15.45 4.65
CA ARG A 79 9.14 15.83 3.25
C ARG A 79 10.63 15.83 2.90
N ASN A 80 11.50 16.06 3.88
CA ASN A 80 12.94 16.08 3.66
C ASN A 80 13.56 14.68 3.63
N LEU A 81 12.78 13.63 3.89
CA LEU A 81 13.25 12.24 3.84
C LEU A 81 13.10 11.67 2.43
N THR A 82 14.20 11.34 1.76
CA THR A 82 14.19 10.63 0.47
C THR A 82 13.40 9.31 0.56
N THR A 83 13.50 8.62 1.70
CA THR A 83 12.75 7.40 2.00
C THR A 83 11.23 7.61 1.90
N ALA A 84 10.72 8.79 2.30
CA ALA A 84 9.29 9.10 2.23
C ALA A 84 8.82 9.20 0.77
N TRP A 85 9.60 9.84 -0.09
CA TRP A 85 9.29 9.95 -1.53
C TRP A 85 9.44 8.62 -2.28
N LEU A 86 10.44 7.80 -1.93
CA LEU A 86 10.56 6.45 -2.50
C LEU A 86 9.38 5.56 -2.12
N HIS A 87 8.95 5.62 -0.85
CA HIS A 87 7.77 4.91 -0.38
C HIS A 87 6.49 5.41 -1.09
N ALA A 88 6.24 6.72 -1.09
CA ALA A 88 5.04 7.29 -1.70
C ALA A 88 4.99 7.06 -3.22
N GLY A 89 6.08 7.35 -3.93
CA GLY A 89 6.17 7.17 -5.38
C GLY A 89 6.00 5.71 -5.81
N GLY A 90 6.61 4.77 -5.08
CA GLY A 90 6.43 3.34 -5.35
C GLY A 90 4.99 2.87 -5.12
N ASN A 91 4.30 3.37 -4.10
CA ASN A 91 2.89 3.02 -3.86
C ASN A 91 1.94 3.67 -4.88
N VAL A 92 2.25 4.86 -5.40
CA VAL A 92 1.52 5.43 -6.55
C VAL A 92 1.66 4.51 -7.75
N LEU A 93 2.87 4.00 -8.03
CA LEU A 93 3.09 3.06 -9.12
C LEU A 93 2.29 1.75 -8.94
N VAL A 94 2.25 1.20 -7.71
CA VAL A 94 1.41 0.05 -7.37
C VAL A 94 -0.05 0.31 -7.73
N VAL A 95 -0.61 1.43 -7.28
CA VAL A 95 -2.02 1.76 -7.53
C VAL A 95 -2.30 1.92 -9.02
N LEU A 96 -1.41 2.55 -9.79
CA LEU A 96 -1.59 2.71 -11.24
C LEU A 96 -1.53 1.37 -11.98
N ILE A 97 -0.60 0.48 -11.60
CA ILE A 97 -0.50 -0.86 -12.18
C ILE A 97 -1.75 -1.67 -11.85
N GLU A 98 -2.20 -1.66 -10.59
CA GLU A 98 -3.38 -2.43 -10.19
C GLU A 98 -4.69 -1.86 -10.72
N LEU A 99 -4.76 -0.55 -10.96
CA LEU A 99 -5.90 0.06 -11.63
C LEU A 99 -6.02 -0.44 -13.06
N TYR A 100 -4.90 -0.50 -13.79
CA TYR A 100 -4.87 -1.09 -15.12
C TYR A 100 -5.19 -2.58 -15.08
N ASN A 101 -4.62 -3.33 -14.13
CA ASN A 101 -4.88 -4.77 -13.94
C ASN A 101 -6.38 -5.02 -13.72
N TRP A 102 -6.99 -4.31 -12.77
CA TRP A 102 -8.42 -4.38 -12.48
C TRP A 102 -9.27 -4.05 -13.69
N TYR A 103 -8.98 -2.96 -14.39
CA TYR A 103 -9.72 -2.54 -15.57
C TYR A 103 -9.62 -3.57 -16.70
N SER A 104 -8.42 -4.12 -16.95
CA SER A 104 -8.21 -5.13 -17.97
C SER A 104 -9.04 -6.40 -17.71
N ARG A 105 -9.16 -6.81 -16.45
CA ARG A 105 -9.97 -7.97 -16.02
C ARG A 105 -11.46 -7.68 -16.05
N TYR A 106 -11.86 -6.47 -15.69
CA TYR A 106 -13.25 -6.04 -15.82
C TYR A 106 -13.72 -6.08 -17.28
N ALA A 107 -12.87 -5.65 -18.22
CA ALA A 107 -13.21 -5.62 -19.65
C ALA A 107 -13.01 -6.98 -20.37
N GLY A 108 -11.96 -7.72 -20.02
CA GLY A 108 -11.52 -8.93 -20.73
C GLY A 108 -11.76 -10.24 -20.00
N GLY A 109 -12.25 -10.21 -18.76
CA GLY A 109 -12.51 -11.40 -17.95
C GLY A 109 -11.26 -12.27 -17.75
N ALA A 110 -11.44 -13.58 -17.81
CA ALA A 110 -10.37 -14.57 -17.56
C ALA A 110 -9.17 -14.42 -18.51
N ALA A 111 -9.39 -13.99 -19.75
CA ALA A 111 -8.32 -13.82 -20.73
C ALA A 111 -7.32 -12.71 -20.37
N ALA A 112 -7.70 -11.77 -19.50
CA ALA A 112 -6.81 -10.72 -19.01
C ALA A 112 -5.92 -11.17 -17.85
N VAL A 113 -6.25 -12.29 -17.18
CA VAL A 113 -5.51 -12.77 -16.01
C VAL A 113 -4.18 -13.40 -16.43
N ILE A 114 -4.19 -14.28 -17.43
CA ILE A 114 -2.98 -14.98 -17.90
C ILE A 114 -2.65 -14.60 -19.34
N PRO A 115 -1.39 -14.24 -19.67
CA PRO A 115 -0.25 -14.09 -18.75
C PRO A 115 -0.17 -12.71 -18.08
N THR A 116 -0.85 -11.71 -18.65
CA THR A 116 -0.60 -10.29 -18.34
C THR A 116 -0.95 -9.94 -16.89
N GLY A 117 -2.17 -10.22 -16.44
CA GLY A 117 -2.62 -9.87 -15.09
C GLY A 117 -1.78 -10.51 -13.98
N PHE A 118 -1.33 -11.75 -14.16
CA PHE A 118 -0.44 -12.47 -13.24
C PHE A 118 0.97 -11.84 -13.17
N ILE A 119 1.53 -11.43 -14.31
CA ILE A 119 2.83 -10.75 -14.32
C ILE A 119 2.72 -9.39 -13.63
N LEU A 120 1.64 -8.65 -13.87
CA LEU A 120 1.39 -7.37 -13.21
C LEU A 120 1.26 -7.52 -11.69
N SER A 121 0.49 -8.50 -11.21
CA SER A 121 0.33 -8.75 -9.77
C SER A 121 1.64 -9.20 -9.13
N LEU A 122 2.47 -10.01 -9.82
CA LEU A 122 3.82 -10.34 -9.35
C LEU A 122 4.71 -9.10 -9.22
N ILE A 123 4.74 -8.23 -10.24
CA ILE A 123 5.51 -6.98 -10.21
C ILE A 123 5.06 -6.12 -9.02
N VAL A 124 3.75 -6.01 -8.79
CA VAL A 124 3.19 -5.26 -7.67
C VAL A 124 3.66 -5.83 -6.33
N VAL A 125 3.63 -7.15 -6.14
CA VAL A 125 4.14 -7.78 -4.91
C VAL A 125 5.61 -7.43 -4.67
N LEU A 126 6.44 -7.44 -5.72
CA LEU A 126 7.86 -7.07 -5.59
C LEU A 126 8.04 -5.58 -5.23
N ILE A 127 7.24 -4.69 -5.81
CA ILE A 127 7.24 -3.27 -5.46
C ILE A 127 6.78 -3.09 -4.01
N LEU A 128 5.72 -3.77 -3.57
CA LEU A 128 5.21 -3.71 -2.20
C LEU A 128 6.24 -4.18 -1.16
N LEU A 129 7.03 -5.20 -1.47
CA LEU A 129 8.15 -5.62 -0.61
C LEU A 129 9.17 -4.48 -0.44
N PHE A 130 9.53 -3.82 -1.55
CA PHE A 130 10.47 -2.69 -1.53
C PHE A 130 9.89 -1.47 -0.81
N THR A 131 8.66 -1.06 -1.13
CA THR A 131 8.04 0.12 -0.51
C THR A 131 7.70 -0.15 0.96
N GLY A 132 7.32 -1.37 1.32
CA GLY A 132 7.14 -1.81 2.70
C GLY A 132 8.41 -1.66 3.52
N TRP A 133 9.56 -2.08 2.98
CA TRP A 133 10.87 -1.86 3.60
C TRP A 133 11.14 -0.36 3.86
N LYS A 134 10.83 0.49 2.87
CA LYS A 134 10.98 1.95 3.01
C LYS A 134 10.01 2.53 4.03
N GLY A 135 8.79 2.01 4.13
CA GLY A 135 7.83 2.37 5.17
C GLY A 135 8.34 2.05 6.58
N TRP A 136 8.92 0.86 6.77
CA TRP A 136 9.55 0.50 8.04
C TRP A 136 10.74 1.38 8.39
N GLU A 137 11.56 1.77 7.41
CA GLU A 137 12.65 2.72 7.62
C GLU A 137 12.14 4.08 8.14
N LEU A 138 11.01 4.58 7.64
CA LEU A 138 10.39 5.81 8.16
C LEU A 138 9.97 5.69 9.63
N VAL A 139 9.33 4.58 10.00
CA VAL A 139 8.84 4.38 11.37
C VAL A 139 10.00 4.10 12.33
N TYR A 140 10.88 3.16 12.02
CA TYR A 140 11.88 2.67 12.97
C TYR A 140 13.18 3.48 12.99
N ARG A 141 13.61 4.05 11.85
CA ARG A 141 14.85 4.86 11.80
C ARG A 141 14.57 6.34 11.96
N HIS A 142 13.49 6.83 11.34
CA HIS A 142 13.14 8.25 11.35
C HIS A 142 12.05 8.63 12.35
N ARG A 143 11.52 7.65 13.11
CA ARG A 143 10.51 7.85 14.17
C ARG A 143 9.23 8.56 13.69
N VAL A 144 8.91 8.45 12.41
CA VAL A 144 7.69 9.05 11.85
C VAL A 144 6.47 8.40 12.49
N GLY A 145 5.60 9.21 13.11
CA GLY A 145 4.39 8.74 13.78
C GLY A 145 4.61 8.10 15.15
N VAL A 146 5.83 8.19 15.71
CA VAL A 146 6.13 7.76 17.08
C VAL A 146 5.92 8.93 18.03
N SER A 147 5.08 8.76 19.05
CA SER A 147 4.87 9.77 20.08
C SER A 147 6.19 10.15 20.76
N ASP A 148 6.39 11.45 21.02
CA ASP A 148 7.47 11.89 21.89
C ASP A 148 7.28 11.21 23.26
N GLY A 149 8.30 10.48 23.73
CA GLY A 149 8.25 9.81 25.03
C GLY A 149 8.08 10.85 26.14
N SER A 150 7.13 10.63 27.04
CA SER A 150 7.03 11.38 28.29
C SER A 150 8.04 10.84 29.30
N ASP A 151 9.33 10.98 29.03
CA ASP A 151 10.35 10.64 30.03
C ASP A 151 10.56 11.86 30.95
N GLU A 152 10.16 11.66 32.21
CA GLU A 152 10.52 12.37 33.45
C GLU A 152 9.88 13.74 33.79
N LEU A 153 8.71 13.69 34.44
CA LEU A 153 8.30 14.64 35.49
C LEU A 153 7.89 13.92 36.80
N THR A 154 8.48 12.75 37.08
CA THR A 154 8.30 12.06 38.38
C THR A 154 9.62 11.60 38.94
#